data_AF-A0A7D5NAY6-F1
#
_entry.id   AF-A0A7D5NAY6-F1
#
_cell.length_a   1.000
_cell.length_b   1.000
_cell.length_c   1.000
_cell.angle_alpha   90.00
_cell.angle_beta   90.00
_cell.angle_gamma   90.00
#
_symmetry.space_group_name_H-M   'P 1'
#
loop_
_entity.id
_entity.type
_entity.pdbx_description
1 polymer ?
#
loop_
_entity_poly.entity_id
_entity_poly.type
_entity_poly.pdbx_seq_one_letter_code
_entity_poly.pdbx_strand_id
1 'polypeptide(L)'
;MTENTSPLPFFSAAGYPADFFSVANGISNESALEGASMFLDTAISLASNPEELDVNAIFAVRHLAEMAKALVDTVVDSLIEARREADRAIAEGGQ
;
A
#
# COMPACT_ATOMS: atom_id res chain seq x y z
N MET A 1 -9.16 30.73 5.45
CA MET A 1 -9.25 29.28 5.21
C MET A 1 -8.10 28.67 5.99
N THR A 2 -8.42 28.01 7.09
CA THR A 2 -7.40 27.47 8.02
C THR A 2 -6.89 26.16 7.43
N GLU A 3 -5.60 26.10 7.11
CA GLU A 3 -4.95 24.87 6.65
C GLU A 3 -5.04 23.83 7.78
N ASN A 4 -5.68 22.70 7.49
CA ASN A 4 -5.80 21.59 8.42
C ASN A 4 -4.43 20.90 8.52
N THR A 5 -3.64 21.26 9.54
CA THR A 5 -2.30 20.70 9.82
C THR A 5 -2.37 19.36 10.56
N SER A 6 -3.51 18.66 10.54
CA SER A 6 -3.59 17.33 11.12
C SER A 6 -2.80 16.35 10.25
N PRO A 7 -1.85 15.57 10.79
CA PRO A 7 -1.13 14.58 10.00
C PRO A 7 -2.16 13.64 9.39
N LEU A 8 -2.18 13.56 8.06
CA LEU A 8 -3.04 12.62 7.36
C LEU A 8 -2.70 11.22 7.91
N PRO A 9 -3.72 10.39 8.24
CA PRO A 9 -3.47 9.00 8.57
C PRO A 9 -2.71 8.34 7.40
N PHE A 10 -1.92 7.30 7.70
CA PHE A 10 -1.04 6.62 6.74
C PHE A 10 -1.72 6.15 5.43
N PHE A 11 -3.06 6.20 5.38
CA PHE A 11 -3.89 5.85 4.23
C PHE A 11 -4.96 6.92 4.00
N SER A 12 -5.08 7.38 2.76
CA SER A 12 -6.20 8.21 2.27
C SER A 12 -6.86 7.50 1.11
N ALA A 13 -8.18 7.61 0.97
CA ALA A 13 -8.89 7.04 -0.17
C ALA A 13 -8.39 7.71 -1.46
N ALA A 14 -7.85 6.94 -2.41
CA ALA A 14 -7.45 7.50 -3.69
C ALA A 14 -8.71 7.71 -4.54
N GLY A 15 -8.82 8.87 -5.17
CA GLY A 15 -10.05 9.34 -5.82
C GLY A 15 -10.47 8.57 -7.09
N TYR A 16 -9.94 7.37 -7.34
CA TYR A 16 -10.24 6.50 -8.47
C TYR A 16 -10.79 5.14 -7.98
N PRO A 17 -11.79 4.53 -8.66
CA PRO A 17 -12.40 3.28 -8.21
C PRO A 17 -11.46 2.06 -8.13
N ALA A 18 -10.26 2.16 -8.72
CA ALA A 18 -9.23 1.12 -8.69
C ALA A 18 -8.16 1.36 -7.61
N ASP A 19 -8.05 2.59 -7.10
CA ASP A 19 -7.08 2.96 -6.08
C ASP A 19 -7.86 3.32 -4.82
N PHE A 20 -8.30 2.32 -4.06
CA PHE A 20 -9.03 2.58 -2.82
C PHE A 20 -8.16 3.26 -1.77
N PHE A 21 -6.82 3.22 -1.90
CA PHE A 21 -5.88 3.80 -0.94
C PHE A 21 -4.62 4.33 -1.63
N SER A 22 -4.15 5.51 -1.20
CA SER A 22 -2.82 6.04 -1.51
C SER A 22 -1.92 5.97 -0.28
N VAL A 23 -0.64 5.65 -0.49
CA VAL A 23 0.39 5.59 0.56
C VAL A 23 1.12 6.93 0.64
N ALA A 24 1.47 7.34 1.85
CA ALA A 24 2.23 8.58 2.07
C ALA A 24 3.63 8.51 1.44
N ASN A 25 4.05 9.61 0.81
CA ASN A 25 5.39 9.74 0.24
C ASN A 25 6.47 9.57 1.32
N GLY A 26 7.57 8.91 0.97
CA GLY A 26 8.74 8.76 1.85
C GLY A 26 8.65 7.63 2.87
N ILE A 27 7.63 6.75 2.78
CA ILE A 27 7.64 5.47 3.50
C ILE A 27 8.84 4.62 3.01
N SER A 28 9.53 3.94 3.93
CA SER A 28 10.57 2.98 3.54
C SER A 28 9.94 1.69 3.01
N ASN A 29 10.68 0.97 2.17
CA ASN A 29 10.20 -0.30 1.64
C ASN A 29 9.95 -1.31 2.76
N GLU A 30 10.78 -1.32 3.80
CA GLU A 30 10.64 -2.20 4.95
C GLU A 30 9.34 -1.92 5.71
N SER A 31 9.08 -0.65 6.05
CA SER A 31 7.86 -0.28 6.78
C SER A 31 6.59 -0.49 5.94
N ALA A 32 6.69 -0.30 4.61
CA ALA A 32 5.57 -0.59 3.72
C ALA A 32 5.25 -2.10 3.68
N LEU A 33 6.27 -2.97 3.57
CA LEU A 33 6.08 -4.42 3.58
C LEU A 33 5.60 -4.94 4.94
N GLU A 34 6.10 -4.38 6.05
CA GLU A 34 5.63 -4.71 7.40
C GLU A 34 4.13 -4.37 7.56
N GLY A 35 3.73 -3.16 7.17
CA GLY A 35 2.33 -2.75 7.18
C GLY A 35 1.44 -3.62 6.29
N ALA A 36 1.93 -4.00 5.10
CA ALA A 36 1.21 -4.87 4.18
C ALA A 36 0.96 -6.24 4.82
N SER A 37 1.99 -6.80 5.47
CA SER A 37 1.89 -8.06 6.19
C SER A 37 0.85 -8.01 7.32
N MET A 38 0.82 -6.92 8.11
CA MET A 38 -0.14 -6.75 9.20
C MET A 38 -1.59 -6.68 8.70
N PHE A 39 -1.85 -5.95 7.61
CA PHE A 39 -3.18 -5.88 7.03
C PHE A 39 -3.62 -7.20 6.42
N LEU A 40 -2.73 -7.93 5.75
CA LEU A 40 -3.04 -9.26 5.20
C LEU A 40 -3.32 -10.26 6.31
N ASP A 41 -2.52 -10.28 7.39
CA ASP A 41 -2.74 -11.17 8.53
C ASP A 41 -4.11 -10.91 9.19
N THR A 42 -4.48 -9.64 9.33
CA THR A 42 -5.80 -9.25 9.84
C THR A 42 -6.92 -9.66 8.89
N ALA A 43 -6.75 -9.45 7.58
CA ALA A 43 -7.72 -9.84 6.57
C ALA A 43 -7.94 -11.36 6.53
N ILE A 44 -6.86 -12.14 6.62
CA ILE A 44 -6.89 -13.60 6.67
C ILE A 44 -7.58 -14.08 7.94
N SER A 45 -7.23 -13.49 9.10
CA SER A 45 -7.84 -13.83 10.38
C SER A 45 -9.36 -13.59 10.36
N LEU A 46 -9.79 -12.46 9.81
CA LEU A 46 -11.22 -12.16 9.62
C LEU A 46 -11.87 -13.13 8.63
N ALA A 47 -11.20 -13.42 7.51
CA ALA A 47 -11.71 -14.31 6.47
C ALA A 47 -11.73 -15.81 6.84
N SER A 48 -11.14 -16.19 7.98
CA SER A 48 -10.96 -17.60 8.36
C SER A 48 -12.27 -18.35 8.63
N ASN A 49 -13.34 -17.63 8.97
CA ASN A 49 -14.69 -18.19 9.16
C ASN A 49 -15.69 -17.54 8.19
N PRO A 50 -15.65 -17.90 6.90
CA PRO A 50 -16.42 -17.20 5.86
C PRO A 50 -17.94 -17.34 6.01
N GLU A 51 -18.42 -18.39 6.69
CA GLU A 51 -19.85 -18.62 6.96
C GLU A 51 -20.41 -17.68 8.05
N GLU A 52 -19.54 -17.07 8.85
CA GLU A 52 -19.89 -16.16 9.95
C GLU A 52 -19.71 -14.68 9.56
N LEU A 53 -19.20 -14.41 8.36
CA LEU A 53 -18.95 -13.05 7.89
C LEU A 53 -20.25 -12.34 7.51
N ASP A 54 -20.58 -11.29 8.25
CA ASP A 54 -21.59 -10.34 7.83
C ASP A 54 -21.07 -9.45 6.67
N VAL A 55 -22.00 -8.71 6.04
CA VAL A 55 -21.69 -7.82 4.91
C VAL A 55 -20.61 -6.78 5.27
N ASN A 56 -20.60 -6.27 6.50
CA ASN A 56 -19.60 -5.29 6.93
C ASN A 56 -18.23 -5.94 7.08
N ALA A 57 -18.17 -7.17 7.58
CA ALA A 57 -16.94 -7.94 7.71
C ALA A 57 -16.34 -8.27 6.33
N ILE A 58 -17.16 -8.57 5.33
CA ILE A 58 -16.72 -8.74 3.93
C ILE A 58 -16.08 -7.45 3.41
N PHE A 59 -16.71 -6.30 3.65
CA PHE A 59 -16.13 -5.02 3.26
C PHE A 59 -14.83 -4.73 4.03
N ALA A 60 -14.76 -5.02 5.33
CA ALA A 60 -13.55 -4.83 6.12
C ALA A 60 -12.37 -5.66 5.58
N VAL A 61 -12.59 -6.95 5.29
CA VAL A 61 -11.58 -7.83 4.67
C VAL A 61 -11.09 -7.24 3.35
N ARG A 62 -12.02 -6.77 2.50
CA ARG A 62 -11.64 -6.13 1.24
C ARG A 62 -10.79 -4.88 1.45
N HIS A 63 -11.17 -4.00 2.38
CA HIS A 63 -10.41 -2.76 2.62
C HIS A 63 -9.01 -3.07 3.17
N LEU A 64 -8.87 -4.05 4.06
CA LEU A 64 -7.56 -4.49 4.56
C LEU A 64 -6.69 -5.05 3.43
N ALA A 65 -7.25 -5.87 2.54
CA ALA A 65 -6.53 -6.39 1.38
C ALA A 65 -6.10 -5.28 0.41
N GLU A 66 -6.96 -4.29 0.15
CA GLU A 66 -6.62 -3.14 -0.71
C GLU A 66 -5.57 -2.23 -0.07
N MET A 67 -5.59 -2.01 1.25
CA MET A 67 -4.53 -1.29 1.97
C MET A 67 -3.18 -2.01 1.85
N ALA A 68 -3.18 -3.34 2.02
CA ALA A 68 -1.97 -4.14 1.83
C ALA A 68 -1.45 -4.06 0.39
N LYS A 69 -2.35 -4.17 -0.60
CA LYS A 69 -1.99 -4.03 -2.01
C LYS A 69 -1.36 -2.68 -2.30
N ALA A 70 -1.94 -1.58 -1.82
CA ALA A 70 -1.37 -0.24 -2.04
C ALA A 70 0.06 -0.11 -1.50
N LEU A 71 0.36 -0.73 -0.35
CA LEU A 71 1.72 -0.78 0.19
C LEU A 71 2.67 -1.62 -0.65
N VAL A 72 2.23 -2.80 -1.12
CA VAL A 72 3.02 -3.66 -2.01
C VAL A 72 3.30 -2.97 -3.35
N ASP A 73 2.28 -2.37 -3.96
CA ASP A 73 2.38 -1.64 -5.22
C ASP A 73 3.41 -0.50 -5.09
N THR A 74 3.38 0.25 -3.97
CA THR A 74 4.36 1.30 -3.68
C THR A 74 5.80 0.77 -3.66
N VAL A 75 6.03 -0.40 -3.05
CA VAL A 75 7.36 -1.02 -2.98
C VAL A 75 7.79 -1.54 -4.35
N VAL A 76 6.87 -2.18 -5.08
CA VAL A 76 7.14 -2.68 -6.44
C VAL A 76 7.53 -1.54 -7.37
N ASP A 77 6.79 -0.43 -7.34
CA ASP A 77 7.10 0.76 -8.15
C ASP A 77 8.45 1.35 -7.76
N SER A 78 8.75 1.47 -6.46
CA SER A 78 10.05 1.93 -5.97
C SER A 78 11.21 1.07 -6.50
N LEU A 79 11.06 -0.26 -6.47
CA LEU A 79 12.09 -1.19 -6.95
C LEU A 79 12.24 -1.14 -8.48
N ILE A 80 11.15 -0.98 -9.22
CA ILE A 80 11.17 -0.80 -10.68
C ILE A 80 11.94 0.47 -11.05
N GLU A 81 11.67 1.59 -10.37
CA GLU A 81 12.36 2.85 -10.62
C GLU A 81 13.84 2.77 -10.24
N ALA A 82 14.19 2.21 -9.07
CA ALA A 82 15.57 2.01 -8.67
C ALA A 82 16.35 1.14 -9.69
N ARG A 83 15.72 0.10 -10.24
CA ARG A 83 16.32 -0.73 -11.29
C ARG A 83 16.54 0.07 -12.58
N ARG A 84 15.56 0.89 -12.99
CA ARG A 84 15.69 1.75 -14.18
C ARG A 84 16.82 2.76 -14.02
N GLU A 85 17.00 3.33 -12.83
CA GLU A 85 18.10 4.25 -12.53
C GLU A 85 19.46 3.54 -12.60
N ALA A 86 19.57 2.34 -12.01
CA ALA A 86 20.77 1.53 -12.11
C ALA A 86 21.13 1.17 -13.56
N ASP A 87 20.13 0.76 -14.36
CA ASP A 87 20.31 0.43 -15.78
C ASP A 87 20.84 1.65 -16.58
N ARG A 88 20.34 2.87 -16.28
CA ARG A 88 20.83 4.11 -16.90
C ARG A 88 22.27 4.45 -16.47
N ALA A 89 22.58 4.33 -15.18
CA ALA A 89 23.92 4.61 -14.67
C ALA A 89 24.98 3.69 -15.30
N ILE A 90 24.65 2.42 -15.54
CA ILE A 90 25.52 1.47 -16.26
C ILE A 90 25.73 1.91 -17.72
N ALA A 91 24.68 2.36 -18.39
CA ALA A 91 24.77 2.82 -19.77
C ALA A 91 25.61 4.11 -19.92
N GLU A 92 25.58 4.99 -18.92
CA GLU A 92 26.29 6.28 -18.92
C GLU A 92 27.75 6.17 -18.42
N GLY A 93 28.05 5.23 -17.52
CA GLY A 93 29.37 5.05 -16.90
C GLY A 93 30.34 4.12 -17.65
N GLY A 94 29.94 3.55 -18.79
CA GLY A 94 30.70 2.56 -19.56
C GLY A 94 31.68 3.12 -20.61
N GLN A 95 32.28 4.30 -20.39
CA GLN A 95 33.33 4.86 -21.27
C GLN A 95 34.75 4.60 -20.74
#